data_AF-B5VJ46-F1
#
_entry.id   AF-B5VJ46-F1
#
_cell.length_a   1.000
_cell.length_b   1.000
_cell.length_c   1.000
_cell.angle_alpha   90.00
_cell.angle_beta   90.00
_cell.angle_gamma   90.00
#
_symmetry.space_group_name_H-M   'P 1'
#
loop_
_entity.id
_entity.type
_entity.pdbx_description
1 polymer ?
#
loop_
_entity_poly.entity_id
_entity_poly.type
_entity_poly.pdbx_seq_one_letter_code
_entity_poly.pdbx_strand_id
1 'polypeptide(L)'
;GRDGLQEIRIYQEILEDIISFEPGCLTFYLKASTTSKADRDSIKALFFGSKLFNVLANRIDMAKYLGYLRLQWKFLLESNETDPPGFLGEWLVSSFLLNPVLAADMLLGELFLLKESYFFSFQKIISASSLIDQKRLIAKFLLPYIQVIVTLENLNDVRKILRRFDLDKIISLSVLFEIQSLPLKEVIVRLMSNHSSTKFVSALVSKFADFTDEEVDTKTCELLVLFAVHNLNHSQREEIAHDERFLNGVTKHLGSNEREARERAMFIAKLLSGGHLKYESDFKINIPNVKFESNSDDKIIDFQSLKNPSICNTQTDVGKDKITEVSGHVQSLTLDCSDSDDEDENDEREIVKRIVFLKDLMKEYEKTGESRKAPLIPLLKQTVKLIRQKADFQLEVGYYAQGILSSIVCLNNEFDEPLFEQWRINALTSILVVLPEKVSGAINILFNSELSLQQRMSLLSALGLSARELRGLDNPTIVKPKFDFPTNRLPWDDQSHHNSRLVEVQESTSMIKKTKTVWKSRKLGKDREKGTQNRFRKYAGLFFYPLAHGWLNGIDVGTYNQLFKSHYLTTLRIIYSCANPVHDFESMTELMNHIISSAIEEGISLNKG
;
A
#
# COMPACT_ATOMS: atom_id res chain seq x y z
N GLY A 1 -24.55 34.63 13.60
CA GLY A 1 -23.44 35.36 14.23
C GLY A 1 -22.24 35.31 13.31
N ARG A 2 -21.93 36.42 12.62
CA ARG A 2 -20.66 36.58 11.90
C ARG A 2 -19.52 36.90 12.88
N ASP A 3 -19.83 37.58 13.97
CA ASP A 3 -18.86 38.01 14.99
C ASP A 3 -18.25 36.84 15.78
N GLY A 4 -19.07 35.87 16.22
CA GLY A 4 -18.56 34.68 16.93
C GLY A 4 -17.66 33.78 16.09
N LEU A 5 -17.83 33.76 14.75
CA LEU A 5 -16.95 33.05 13.83
C LEU A 5 -15.60 33.76 13.65
N GLN A 6 -15.58 35.08 13.79
CA GLN A 6 -14.37 35.89 13.73
C GLN A 6 -13.56 35.75 15.03
N GLU A 7 -14.22 35.74 16.19
CA GLU A 7 -13.58 35.48 17.49
C GLU A 7 -12.90 34.11 17.53
N ILE A 8 -13.59 33.04 17.13
CA ILE A 8 -13.02 31.69 17.09
C ILE A 8 -11.74 31.64 16.25
N ARG A 9 -11.68 32.36 15.11
CA ARG A 9 -10.50 32.41 14.26
C ARG A 9 -9.30 33.08 14.94
N ILE A 10 -9.54 34.14 15.71
CA ILE A 10 -8.49 34.82 16.49
C ILE A 10 -7.92 33.87 17.55
N TYR A 11 -8.78 33.12 18.26
CA TYR A 11 -8.33 32.11 19.22
C TYR A 11 -7.60 30.94 18.55
N GLN A 12 -8.01 30.52 17.34
CA GLN A 12 -7.30 29.50 16.58
C GLN A 12 -5.92 29.97 16.12
N GLU A 13 -5.80 31.24 15.74
CA GLU A 13 -4.52 31.83 15.32
C GLU A 13 -3.51 31.83 16.46
N ILE A 14 -3.89 32.34 17.64
CA ILE A 14 -3.00 32.29 18.81
C ILE A 14 -2.65 30.85 19.21
N LEU A 15 -3.59 29.91 19.15
CA LEU A 15 -3.34 28.51 19.51
C LEU A 15 -2.37 27.83 18.55
N GLU A 16 -2.46 28.12 17.24
CA GLU A 16 -1.49 27.63 16.26
C GLU A 16 -0.12 28.30 16.45
N ASP A 17 -0.09 29.61 16.68
CA ASP A 17 1.14 30.35 16.90
C ASP A 17 1.89 29.86 18.15
N ILE A 18 1.18 29.52 19.23
CA ILE A 18 1.79 28.93 20.44
C ILE A 18 2.55 27.63 20.07
N ILE A 19 1.91 26.67 19.41
CA ILE A 19 2.61 25.41 19.08
C ILE A 19 3.62 25.55 17.94
N SER A 20 3.48 26.58 17.10
CA SER A 20 4.37 26.84 15.97
C SER A 20 5.66 27.54 16.41
N PHE A 21 5.56 28.57 17.24
CA PHE A 21 6.70 29.41 17.65
C PHE A 21 7.32 28.97 18.98
N GLU A 22 6.57 28.31 19.86
CA GLU A 22 7.07 27.80 21.15
C GLU A 22 7.15 26.26 21.15
N PRO A 23 8.21 25.67 20.53
CA PRO A 23 8.40 24.22 20.51
C PRO A 23 8.61 23.61 21.92
N GLY A 24 8.93 24.45 22.91
CA GLY A 24 9.20 24.01 24.28
C GLY A 24 7.99 23.69 25.14
N CYS A 25 6.75 23.99 24.71
CA CYS A 25 5.56 23.83 25.55
C CYS A 25 5.44 22.44 26.19
N LEU A 26 5.65 21.37 25.41
CA LEU A 26 5.55 20.00 25.89
C LEU A 26 6.56 19.71 27.00
N THR A 27 7.82 20.12 26.81
CA THR A 27 8.88 19.98 27.82
C THR A 27 8.60 20.81 29.07
N PHE A 28 8.09 22.02 28.91
CA PHE A 28 7.75 22.87 30.05
C PHE A 28 6.61 22.29 30.87
N TYR A 29 5.55 21.77 30.22
CA TYR A 29 4.48 21.07 30.93
C TYR A 29 4.94 19.77 31.58
N LEU A 30 5.89 19.05 30.97
CA LEU A 30 6.50 17.88 31.58
C LEU A 30 7.18 18.23 32.91
N LYS A 31 7.90 19.35 32.97
CA LYS A 31 8.58 19.81 34.19
C LYS A 31 7.64 20.41 35.23
N ALA A 32 6.68 21.22 34.78
CA ALA A 32 5.85 22.02 35.67
C ALA A 32 4.59 21.29 36.17
N SER A 33 3.98 20.44 35.34
CA SER A 33 2.61 19.95 35.54
C SER A 33 2.49 18.43 35.36
N THR A 34 3.36 17.69 36.06
CA THR A 34 3.37 16.21 36.02
C THR A 34 3.29 15.58 37.42
N THR A 35 2.98 16.37 38.43
CA THR A 35 2.93 15.92 39.83
C THR A 35 1.81 14.90 40.06
N SER A 36 0.65 15.07 39.43
CA SER A 36 -0.47 14.13 39.54
C SER A 36 -0.73 13.35 38.24
N LYS A 37 -1.48 12.24 38.35
CA LYS A 37 -1.96 11.51 37.16
C LYS A 37 -3.00 12.33 36.37
N ALA A 38 -3.82 13.12 37.06
CA ALA A 38 -4.84 13.96 36.44
C ALA A 38 -4.21 15.01 35.51
N ASP A 39 -3.12 15.66 35.96
CA ASP A 39 -2.39 16.64 35.15
C ASP A 39 -1.84 15.98 33.88
N ARG A 40 -1.18 14.83 34.03
CA ARG A 40 -0.63 14.04 32.92
C ARG A 40 -1.71 13.65 31.90
N ASP A 41 -2.85 13.17 32.36
CA ASP A 41 -3.95 12.76 31.47
C ASP A 41 -4.59 13.97 30.79
N SER A 42 -4.63 15.13 31.45
CA SER A 42 -5.12 16.38 30.86
C SER A 42 -4.22 16.88 29.72
N ILE A 43 -2.89 16.84 29.91
CA ILE A 43 -1.89 17.23 28.91
C ILE A 43 -1.93 16.24 27.74
N LYS A 44 -2.00 14.95 28.05
CA LYS A 44 -2.15 13.88 27.06
C LYS A 44 -3.39 14.12 26.21
N ALA A 45 -4.53 14.44 26.81
CA ALA A 45 -5.76 14.72 26.09
C ALA A 45 -5.67 16.00 25.24
N LEU A 46 -4.92 17.00 25.70
CA LEU A 46 -4.71 18.27 24.98
C LEU A 46 -3.90 18.08 23.69
N PHE A 47 -2.68 17.51 23.80
CA PHE A 47 -1.75 17.36 22.69
C PHE A 47 -1.99 16.10 21.85
N PHE A 48 -2.24 14.97 22.50
CA PHE A 48 -2.24 13.65 21.83
C PHE A 48 -3.63 13.02 21.75
N GLY A 49 -4.57 13.44 22.59
CA GLY A 49 -6.00 13.12 22.50
C GLY A 49 -6.77 14.03 21.54
N SER A 50 -6.06 14.81 20.72
CA SER A 50 -6.61 15.63 19.66
C SER A 50 -7.53 16.78 20.12
N LYS A 51 -7.60 17.14 21.40
CA LYS A 51 -8.45 18.28 21.82
C LYS A 51 -7.99 19.60 21.19
N LEU A 52 -6.68 19.87 21.21
CA LEU A 52 -6.10 21.05 20.56
C LEU A 52 -6.31 20.99 19.05
N PHE A 53 -6.01 19.84 18.43
CA PHE A 53 -6.23 19.65 16.99
C PHE A 53 -7.69 19.85 16.59
N ASN A 54 -8.66 19.34 17.36
CA ASN A 54 -10.09 19.46 17.02
C ASN A 54 -10.55 20.92 16.98
N VAL A 55 -9.96 21.79 17.81
CA VAL A 55 -10.21 23.24 17.76
C VAL A 55 -9.53 23.85 16.53
N LEU A 56 -8.36 23.36 16.14
CA LEU A 56 -7.58 23.83 14.99
C LEU A 56 -7.94 23.16 13.65
N ALA A 57 -8.80 22.15 13.63
CA ALA A 57 -9.04 21.29 12.46
C ALA A 57 -9.63 22.03 11.25
N ASN A 58 -10.26 23.19 11.48
CA ASN A 58 -10.76 24.07 10.42
C ASN A 58 -9.66 24.96 9.80
N ARG A 59 -8.47 25.06 10.42
CA ARG A 59 -7.35 25.90 9.99
C ARG A 59 -6.17 25.06 9.48
N ILE A 60 -5.86 23.95 10.14
CA ILE A 60 -4.74 23.06 9.80
C ILE A 60 -5.18 21.62 9.59
N ASP A 61 -4.45 20.91 8.74
CA ASP A 61 -4.60 19.48 8.56
C ASP A 61 -3.77 18.69 9.58
N MET A 62 -4.07 17.39 9.68
CA MET A 62 -3.39 16.49 10.62
C MET A 62 -1.89 16.38 10.33
N ALA A 63 -1.49 16.46 9.04
CA ALA A 63 -0.09 16.43 8.65
C ALA A 63 0.68 17.63 9.23
N LYS A 64 0.14 18.86 9.09
CA LYS A 64 0.76 20.06 9.67
C LYS A 64 0.80 20.00 11.20
N TYR A 65 -0.27 19.48 11.83
CA TYR A 65 -0.31 19.30 13.28
C TYR A 65 0.76 18.33 13.80
N LEU A 66 0.94 17.18 13.13
CA LEU A 66 2.01 16.24 13.44
C LEU A 66 3.40 16.85 13.18
N GLY A 67 3.51 17.73 12.18
CA GLY A 67 4.72 18.52 11.94
C GLY A 67 5.09 19.39 13.14
N TYR A 68 4.10 20.05 13.78
CA TYR A 68 4.30 20.74 15.05
C TYR A 68 4.66 19.76 16.16
N LEU A 69 3.89 18.69 16.38
CA LEU A 69 4.22 17.71 17.43
C LEU A 69 5.64 17.14 17.31
N ARG A 70 6.14 16.91 16.09
CA ARG A 70 7.53 16.50 15.85
C ARG A 70 8.53 17.53 16.41
N LEU A 71 8.30 18.82 16.22
CA LEU A 71 9.17 19.88 16.77
C LEU A 71 9.13 19.90 18.30
N GLN A 72 7.96 19.67 18.90
CA GLN A 72 7.78 19.58 20.34
C GLN A 72 8.55 18.38 20.92
N TRP A 73 8.46 17.22 20.25
CA TRP A 73 9.26 16.04 20.60
C TRP A 73 10.76 16.27 20.40
N LYS A 74 11.16 16.97 19.33
CA LYS A 74 12.56 17.32 19.07
C LYS A 74 13.13 18.20 20.18
N PHE A 75 12.40 19.23 20.61
CA PHE A 75 12.82 20.08 21.72
C PHE A 75 12.97 19.31 23.03
N LEU A 76 12.06 18.36 23.30
CA LEU A 76 12.17 17.46 24.45
C LEU A 76 13.44 16.60 24.38
N LEU A 77 13.73 16.04 23.21
CA LEU A 77 14.91 15.20 22.98
C LEU A 77 16.24 15.96 23.07
N GLU A 78 16.24 17.26 22.79
CA GLU A 78 17.42 18.12 22.90
C GLU A 78 17.59 18.74 24.31
N SER A 79 16.59 18.59 25.17
CA SER A 79 16.67 19.06 26.55
C SER A 79 17.51 18.12 27.42
N ASN A 80 18.07 18.63 28.52
CA ASN A 80 18.94 17.87 29.45
C ASN A 80 18.19 16.79 30.28
N GLU A 81 16.97 16.41 29.90
CA GLU A 81 16.20 15.35 30.56
C GLU A 81 16.81 13.98 30.22
N THR A 82 17.52 13.41 31.18
CA THR A 82 18.33 12.20 30.93
C THR A 82 17.53 10.91 31.13
N ASP A 83 16.55 10.90 32.04
CA ASP A 83 15.77 9.72 32.40
C ASP A 83 14.27 9.96 32.17
N PRO A 84 13.71 9.48 31.04
CA PRO A 84 12.33 9.74 30.69
C PRO A 84 11.39 8.97 31.64
N PRO A 85 10.36 9.63 32.19
CA PRO A 85 9.34 8.94 32.97
C PRO A 85 8.56 7.92 32.13
N GLY A 86 8.14 6.80 32.73
CA GLY A 86 7.45 5.73 31.99
C GLY A 86 6.14 6.13 31.28
N PHE A 87 5.41 7.13 31.81
CA PHE A 87 4.20 7.66 31.18
C PHE A 87 4.49 8.43 29.88
N LEU A 88 5.74 8.83 29.63
CA LEU A 88 6.14 9.48 28.39
C LEU A 88 6.00 8.50 27.21
N GLY A 89 6.17 7.19 27.45
CA GLY A 89 5.82 6.18 26.45
C GLY A 89 4.33 6.16 26.10
N GLU A 90 3.41 6.40 27.06
CA GLU A 90 1.97 6.54 26.75
C GLU A 90 1.68 7.77 25.89
N TRP A 91 2.40 8.86 26.10
CA TRP A 91 2.30 10.08 25.30
C TRP A 91 2.80 9.84 23.88
N LEU A 92 3.90 9.11 23.75
CA LEU A 92 4.45 8.73 22.46
C LEU A 92 3.50 7.78 21.70
N VAL A 93 2.93 6.79 22.37
CA VAL A 93 1.88 5.93 21.79
C VAL A 93 0.69 6.77 21.33
N SER A 94 0.22 7.70 22.16
CA SER A 94 -0.88 8.59 21.79
C SER A 94 -0.55 9.48 20.59
N SER A 95 0.71 9.87 20.43
CA SER A 95 1.19 10.63 19.25
C SER A 95 1.06 9.80 17.97
N PHE A 96 1.46 8.53 18.01
CA PHE A 96 1.30 7.62 16.87
C PHE A 96 -0.17 7.30 16.56
N LEU A 97 -1.05 7.29 17.57
CA LEU A 97 -2.47 7.00 17.37
C LEU A 97 -3.25 8.09 16.63
N LEU A 98 -2.74 9.33 16.57
CA LEU A 98 -3.37 10.42 15.81
C LEU A 98 -3.49 10.05 14.32
N ASN A 99 -2.40 9.59 13.74
CA ASN A 99 -2.35 8.97 12.41
C ASN A 99 -1.10 8.09 12.32
N PRO A 100 -1.23 6.75 12.36
CA PRO A 100 -0.08 5.86 12.43
C PRO A 100 0.93 6.01 11.28
N VAL A 101 0.45 6.28 10.07
CA VAL A 101 1.30 6.39 8.88
C VAL A 101 2.08 7.70 8.91
N LEU A 102 1.39 8.83 9.03
CA LEU A 102 2.03 10.15 9.05
C LEU A 102 2.92 10.34 10.29
N ALA A 103 2.49 9.82 11.44
CA ALA A 103 3.29 9.88 12.65
C ALA A 103 4.53 8.99 12.55
N ALA A 104 4.46 7.84 11.88
CA ALA A 104 5.65 7.02 11.61
C ALA A 104 6.66 7.78 10.74
N ASP A 105 6.23 8.41 9.65
CA ASP A 105 7.11 9.19 8.80
C ASP A 105 7.77 10.35 9.57
N MET A 106 6.98 11.12 10.32
CA MET A 106 7.48 12.33 11.01
C MET A 106 8.25 12.04 12.29
N LEU A 107 7.80 11.08 13.10
CA LEU A 107 8.42 10.80 14.41
C LEU A 107 9.48 9.71 14.30
N LEU A 108 9.32 8.67 13.48
CA LEU A 108 10.37 7.66 13.30
C LEU A 108 11.38 8.15 12.28
N GLY A 109 10.97 8.33 11.03
CA GLY A 109 11.88 8.71 9.94
C GLY A 109 12.56 10.05 10.16
N GLU A 110 11.78 11.09 10.40
CA GLU A 110 12.26 12.48 10.51
C GLU A 110 12.61 12.90 11.95
N LEU A 111 12.69 11.97 12.91
CA LEU A 111 13.14 12.28 14.27
C LEU A 111 13.94 11.12 14.92
N PHE A 112 13.29 10.05 15.37
CA PHE A 112 13.95 9.03 16.20
C PHE A 112 15.00 8.20 15.45
N LEU A 113 14.87 8.03 14.13
CA LEU A 113 15.82 7.31 13.28
C LEU A 113 16.75 8.26 12.51
N LEU A 114 16.88 9.53 12.92
CA LEU A 114 17.78 10.47 12.23
C LEU A 114 19.26 10.35 12.65
N LYS A 115 19.52 10.04 13.93
CA LYS A 115 20.86 9.97 14.53
C LYS A 115 20.84 9.15 15.81
N GLU A 116 22.00 8.61 16.20
CA GLU A 116 22.15 7.77 17.39
C GLU A 116 21.66 8.45 18.67
N SER A 117 21.87 9.76 18.82
CA SER A 117 21.40 10.50 20.01
C SER A 117 19.88 10.44 20.18
N TYR A 118 19.11 10.66 19.10
CA TYR A 118 17.65 10.59 19.16
C TYR A 118 17.15 9.15 19.28
N PHE A 119 17.81 8.21 18.61
CA PHE A 119 17.51 6.79 18.73
C PHE A 119 17.79 6.26 20.14
N PHE A 120 18.83 6.74 20.79
CA PHE A 120 19.16 6.42 22.18
C PHE A 120 18.09 6.97 23.14
N SER A 121 17.61 8.19 22.92
CA SER A 121 16.46 8.73 23.66
C SER A 121 15.20 7.88 23.45
N PHE A 122 14.95 7.43 22.22
CA PHE A 122 13.85 6.50 21.92
C PHE A 122 13.97 5.19 22.71
N GLN A 123 15.15 4.57 22.74
CA GLN A 123 15.43 3.37 23.56
C GLN A 123 15.12 3.61 25.04
N LYS A 124 15.59 4.74 25.60
CA LYS A 124 15.32 5.09 27.00
C LYS A 124 13.82 5.23 27.26
N ILE A 125 13.10 5.95 26.39
CA ILE A 125 11.65 6.15 26.52
C ILE A 125 10.92 4.81 26.55
N ILE A 126 11.24 3.91 25.62
CA ILE A 126 10.51 2.64 25.56
C ILE A 126 10.92 1.71 26.70
N SER A 127 12.21 1.66 27.07
CA SER A 127 12.69 0.79 28.15
C SER A 127 12.12 1.17 29.52
N ALA A 128 11.89 2.47 29.74
CA ALA A 128 11.22 2.99 30.94
C ALA A 128 9.68 2.87 30.89
N SER A 129 9.09 2.57 29.72
CA SER A 129 7.63 2.48 29.55
C SER A 129 7.06 1.13 29.98
N SER A 130 5.73 1.05 30.04
CA SER A 130 5.01 -0.19 30.36
C SER A 130 5.26 -1.26 29.29
N LEU A 131 5.23 -2.54 29.67
CA LEU A 131 5.41 -3.65 28.71
C LEU A 131 4.33 -3.65 27.61
N ILE A 132 3.12 -3.16 27.92
CA ILE A 132 2.03 -3.04 26.96
C ILE A 132 2.37 -1.97 25.92
N ASP A 133 2.87 -0.81 26.36
CA ASP A 133 3.24 0.27 25.46
C ASP A 133 4.51 -0.05 24.67
N GLN A 134 5.49 -0.75 25.27
CA GLN A 134 6.65 -1.29 24.55
C GLN A 134 6.22 -2.16 23.36
N LYS A 135 5.25 -3.06 23.57
CA LYS A 135 4.67 -3.88 22.50
C LYS A 135 4.03 -3.03 21.41
N ARG A 136 3.29 -1.98 21.78
CA ARG A 136 2.64 -1.10 20.80
C ARG A 136 3.66 -0.31 19.99
N LEU A 137 4.62 0.33 20.67
CA LEU A 137 5.67 1.15 20.07
C LEU A 137 6.49 0.35 19.06
N ILE A 138 6.89 -0.87 19.42
CA ILE A 138 7.72 -1.68 18.53
C ILE A 138 6.87 -2.44 17.52
N ALA A 139 5.91 -3.26 17.97
CA ALA A 139 5.23 -4.18 17.07
C ALA A 139 4.18 -3.52 16.18
N LYS A 140 3.55 -2.42 16.61
CA LYS A 140 2.47 -1.75 15.86
C LYS A 140 2.89 -0.45 15.19
N PHE A 141 4.03 0.15 15.55
CA PHE A 141 4.52 1.37 14.89
C PHE A 141 5.90 1.19 14.26
N LEU A 142 6.92 0.80 15.03
CA LEU A 142 8.29 0.65 14.51
C LEU A 142 8.41 -0.44 13.42
N LEU A 143 7.87 -1.64 13.66
CA LEU A 143 7.96 -2.75 12.70
C LEU A 143 7.24 -2.46 11.37
N PRO A 144 5.99 -1.95 11.36
CA PRO A 144 5.35 -1.55 10.12
C PRO A 144 6.12 -0.46 9.37
N TYR A 145 6.72 0.50 10.08
CA TYR A 145 7.56 1.52 9.45
C TYR A 145 8.83 0.93 8.84
N ILE A 146 9.55 0.08 9.58
CA ILE A 146 10.71 -0.65 9.08
C ILE A 146 10.36 -1.47 7.84
N GLN A 147 9.20 -2.14 7.83
CA GLN A 147 8.75 -2.93 6.68
C GLN A 147 8.52 -2.07 5.42
N VAL A 148 8.21 -0.77 5.56
CA VAL A 148 8.06 0.15 4.43
C VAL A 148 9.42 0.56 3.85
N ILE A 149 10.44 0.73 4.70
CA ILE A 149 11.78 1.23 4.29
C ILE A 149 12.82 0.12 4.07
N VAL A 150 12.52 -1.13 4.43
CA VAL A 150 13.51 -2.22 4.37
C VAL A 150 13.86 -2.58 2.92
N THR A 151 15.14 -2.39 2.58
CA THR A 151 15.79 -2.88 1.36
C THR A 151 16.84 -3.94 1.72
N LEU A 152 17.39 -4.66 0.73
CA LEU A 152 18.44 -5.66 0.98
C LEU A 152 19.73 -5.02 1.52
N GLU A 153 20.03 -3.78 1.13
CA GLU A 153 21.20 -3.02 1.57
C GLU A 153 21.06 -2.57 3.03
N ASN A 154 19.90 -2.03 3.39
CA ASN A 154 19.62 -1.50 4.73
C ASN A 154 19.31 -2.59 5.76
N LEU A 155 19.17 -3.83 5.32
CA LEU A 155 18.76 -4.95 6.15
C LEU A 155 19.72 -5.17 7.33
N ASN A 156 21.02 -4.94 7.11
CA ASN A 156 22.02 -5.01 8.17
C ASN A 156 21.76 -3.94 9.24
N ASP A 157 21.55 -2.68 8.86
CA ASP A 157 21.29 -1.60 9.82
C ASP A 157 19.94 -1.75 10.53
N VAL A 158 18.92 -2.25 9.84
CA VAL A 158 17.64 -2.64 10.44
C VAL A 158 17.84 -3.73 11.50
N ARG A 159 18.66 -4.75 11.23
CA ARG A 159 19.05 -5.75 12.24
C ARG A 159 19.70 -5.07 13.45
N LYS A 160 20.64 -4.13 13.23
CA LYS A 160 21.34 -3.41 14.31
C LYS A 160 20.38 -2.58 15.18
N ILE A 161 19.30 -2.05 14.60
CA ILE A 161 18.22 -1.38 15.34
C ILE A 161 17.43 -2.39 16.17
N LEU A 162 16.95 -3.47 15.54
CA LEU A 162 16.04 -4.41 16.19
C LEU A 162 16.69 -5.16 17.36
N ARG A 163 17.99 -5.48 17.26
CA ARG A 163 18.73 -6.11 18.38
C ARG A 163 18.83 -5.25 19.64
N ARG A 164 18.56 -3.94 19.53
CA ARG A 164 18.66 -3.00 20.64
C ARG A 164 17.44 -3.07 21.55
N PHE A 165 16.44 -3.87 21.17
CA PHE A 165 15.22 -4.10 21.91
C PHE A 165 15.10 -5.56 22.32
N ASP A 166 14.38 -5.80 23.42
CA ASP A 166 14.10 -7.14 23.92
C ASP A 166 12.96 -7.80 23.12
N LEU A 167 13.30 -8.31 21.94
CA LEU A 167 12.32 -8.88 21.00
C LEU A 167 11.58 -10.09 21.58
N ASP A 168 12.21 -10.83 22.50
CA ASP A 168 11.62 -12.01 23.15
C ASP A 168 10.34 -11.69 23.92
N LYS A 169 10.28 -10.53 24.58
CA LYS A 169 9.08 -10.11 25.33
C LYS A 169 8.04 -9.42 24.44
N ILE A 170 8.49 -8.84 23.34
CA ILE A 170 7.72 -7.87 22.55
C ILE A 170 6.99 -8.56 21.38
N ILE A 171 7.67 -9.45 20.67
CA ILE A 171 7.15 -10.06 19.44
C ILE A 171 6.34 -11.31 19.79
N SER A 172 5.14 -11.43 19.20
CA SER A 172 4.31 -12.63 19.24
C SER A 172 4.26 -13.28 17.85
N LEU A 173 3.80 -14.53 17.77
CA LEU A 173 3.61 -15.20 16.47
C LEU A 173 2.72 -14.40 15.53
N SER A 174 1.62 -13.81 16.02
CA SER A 174 0.73 -12.99 15.20
C SER A 174 1.45 -11.82 14.53
N VAL A 175 2.37 -11.16 15.24
CA VAL A 175 3.19 -10.08 14.66
C VAL A 175 4.11 -10.63 13.58
N LEU A 176 4.70 -11.81 13.79
CA LEU A 176 5.58 -12.44 12.80
C LEU A 176 4.83 -12.85 11.52
N PHE A 177 3.55 -13.24 11.64
CA PHE A 177 2.65 -13.49 10.50
C PHE A 177 2.25 -12.22 9.74
N GLU A 178 2.18 -11.07 10.43
CA GLU A 178 1.82 -9.78 9.80
C GLU A 178 2.93 -9.27 8.85
N ILE A 179 4.19 -9.69 9.05
CA ILE A 179 5.33 -9.19 8.28
C ILE A 179 5.35 -9.84 6.88
N GLN A 180 5.34 -9.02 5.84
CA GLN A 180 5.37 -9.51 4.45
C GLN A 180 6.78 -9.73 3.91
N SER A 181 7.73 -8.87 4.28
CA SER A 181 9.13 -9.00 3.83
C SER A 181 9.77 -10.26 4.44
N LEU A 182 10.10 -11.23 3.59
CA LEU A 182 10.74 -12.48 3.99
C LEU A 182 12.15 -12.24 4.60
N PRO A 183 13.01 -11.39 4.00
CA PRO A 183 14.32 -11.09 4.58
C PRO A 183 14.20 -10.42 5.97
N LEU A 184 13.19 -9.58 6.20
CA LEU A 184 12.93 -8.98 7.52
C LEU A 184 12.45 -10.03 8.54
N LYS A 185 11.60 -10.98 8.13
CA LYS A 185 11.19 -12.12 8.97
C LYS A 185 12.40 -12.96 9.37
N GLU A 186 13.32 -13.24 8.44
CA GLU A 186 14.56 -13.96 8.70
C GLU A 186 15.41 -13.26 9.79
N VAL A 187 15.60 -11.94 9.67
CA VAL A 187 16.33 -11.13 10.67
C VAL A 187 15.72 -11.30 12.06
N ILE A 188 14.41 -11.10 12.17
CA ILE A 188 13.72 -11.16 13.45
C ILE A 188 13.82 -12.55 14.05
N VAL A 189 13.60 -13.60 13.27
CA VAL A 189 13.74 -15.00 13.71
C VAL A 189 15.15 -15.24 14.27
N ARG A 190 16.20 -14.79 13.57
CA ARG A 190 17.60 -14.97 14.00
C ARG A 190 17.97 -14.19 15.27
N LEU A 191 17.22 -13.15 15.62
CA LEU A 191 17.41 -12.38 16.86
C LEU A 191 16.66 -12.98 18.07
N MET A 192 15.80 -13.98 17.87
CA MET A 192 15.05 -14.61 18.97
C MET A 192 15.94 -15.52 19.81
N SER A 193 15.70 -15.57 21.12
CA SER A 193 16.35 -16.56 21.99
C SER A 193 15.89 -18.00 21.67
N ASN A 194 16.71 -18.99 22.08
CA ASN A 194 16.38 -20.41 21.93
C ASN A 194 15.07 -20.78 22.65
N HIS A 195 14.80 -20.14 23.79
CA HIS A 195 13.58 -20.36 24.58
C HIS A 195 12.32 -19.87 23.84
N SER A 196 12.36 -18.66 23.27
CA SER A 196 11.25 -18.15 22.47
C SER A 196 11.08 -18.94 21.17
N SER A 197 12.18 -19.33 20.54
CA SER A 197 12.18 -20.17 19.34
C SER A 197 11.48 -21.51 19.60
N THR A 198 11.78 -22.18 20.72
CA THR A 198 11.12 -23.45 21.09
C THR A 198 9.61 -23.27 21.31
N LYS A 199 9.20 -22.18 21.97
CA LYS A 199 7.77 -21.85 22.17
C LYS A 199 7.05 -21.60 20.85
N PHE A 200 7.66 -20.81 19.97
CA PHE A 200 7.11 -20.51 18.66
C PHE A 200 7.02 -21.73 17.77
N VAL A 201 8.05 -22.56 17.74
CA VAL A 201 8.04 -23.83 17.00
C VAL A 201 6.94 -24.75 17.51
N SER A 202 6.77 -24.91 18.83
CA SER A 202 5.68 -25.73 19.39
C SER A 202 4.28 -25.22 18.97
N ALA A 203 4.09 -23.91 18.93
CA ALA A 203 2.84 -23.30 18.48
C ALA A 203 2.65 -23.41 16.95
N LEU A 204 3.72 -23.28 16.16
CA LEU A 204 3.71 -23.47 14.71
C LEU A 204 3.43 -24.94 14.33
N VAL A 205 4.00 -25.91 15.04
CA VAL A 205 3.72 -27.35 14.85
C VAL A 205 2.25 -27.64 15.14
N SER A 206 1.70 -27.02 16.19
CA SER A 206 0.27 -27.15 16.51
C SER A 206 -0.61 -26.52 15.42
N LYS A 207 -0.21 -25.38 14.86
CA LYS A 207 -0.91 -24.72 13.74
C LYS A 207 -0.81 -25.50 12.44
N PHE A 208 0.34 -26.11 12.16
CA PHE A 208 0.57 -27.01 11.03
C PHE A 208 -0.26 -28.29 11.14
N ALA A 209 -0.41 -28.84 12.35
CA ALA A 209 -1.30 -29.97 12.59
C ALA A 209 -2.79 -29.63 12.38
N ASP A 210 -3.17 -28.36 12.60
CA ASP A 210 -4.52 -27.82 12.38
C ASP A 210 -4.64 -27.12 11.01
N PHE A 211 -4.23 -27.85 9.97
CA PHE A 211 -4.35 -27.43 8.58
C PHE A 211 -5.82 -27.21 8.19
N THR A 212 -6.18 -25.95 7.93
CA THR A 212 -7.53 -25.51 7.57
C THR A 212 -7.52 -24.47 6.45
N ASP A 213 -6.57 -23.54 6.48
CA ASP A 213 -6.41 -22.44 5.53
C ASP A 213 -5.04 -22.53 4.84
N GLU A 214 -5.04 -22.59 3.50
CA GLU A 214 -3.84 -22.74 2.67
C GLU A 214 -2.89 -21.53 2.75
N GLU A 215 -3.43 -20.30 2.85
CA GLU A 215 -2.61 -19.09 2.92
C GLU A 215 -1.91 -19.00 4.28
N VAL A 216 -2.63 -19.29 5.35
CA VAL A 216 -2.08 -19.31 6.71
C VAL A 216 -1.09 -20.45 6.86
N ASP A 217 -1.37 -21.60 6.26
CA ASP A 217 -0.47 -22.74 6.29
C ASP A 217 0.84 -22.45 5.54
N THR A 218 0.77 -21.70 4.43
CA THR A 218 1.98 -21.26 3.69
C THR A 218 2.87 -20.40 4.56
N LYS A 219 2.28 -19.44 5.29
CA LYS A 219 3.00 -18.60 6.25
C LYS A 219 3.49 -19.40 7.47
N THR A 220 2.79 -20.47 7.86
CA THR A 220 3.20 -21.35 8.96
C THR A 220 4.41 -22.19 8.57
N CYS A 221 4.36 -22.76 7.36
CA CYS A 221 5.42 -23.56 6.78
C CYS A 221 6.70 -22.74 6.58
N GLU A 222 6.63 -21.54 6.00
CA GLU A 222 7.83 -20.69 5.85
C GLU A 222 8.49 -20.37 7.21
N LEU A 223 7.69 -20.10 8.25
CA LEU A 223 8.21 -19.80 9.58
C LEU A 223 8.82 -21.04 10.25
N LEU A 224 8.21 -22.22 10.09
CA LEU A 224 8.79 -23.47 10.58
C LEU A 224 10.16 -23.72 9.98
N VAL A 225 10.30 -23.52 8.66
CA VAL A 225 11.57 -23.73 7.97
C VAL A 225 12.59 -22.68 8.43
N LEU A 226 12.20 -21.40 8.59
CA LEU A 226 13.08 -20.35 9.11
C LEU A 226 13.64 -20.69 10.50
N PHE A 227 12.79 -21.11 11.44
CA PHE A 227 13.24 -21.53 12.78
C PHE A 227 14.09 -22.80 12.73
N ALA A 228 13.68 -23.80 11.94
CA ALA A 228 14.39 -25.07 11.83
C ALA A 228 15.81 -24.91 11.27
N VAL A 229 16.00 -24.01 10.30
CA VAL A 229 17.31 -23.77 9.68
C VAL A 229 18.21 -22.91 10.57
N HIS A 230 17.69 -21.84 11.16
CA HIS A 230 18.52 -20.83 11.80
C HIS A 230 18.70 -20.99 13.32
N ASN A 231 17.69 -21.52 14.02
CA ASN A 231 17.63 -21.47 15.47
C ASN A 231 17.63 -22.85 16.14
N LEU A 232 17.32 -23.92 15.40
CA LEU A 232 17.22 -25.27 15.94
C LEU A 232 18.46 -26.13 15.64
N ASN A 233 18.89 -26.87 16.66
CA ASN A 233 19.94 -27.88 16.53
C ASN A 233 19.40 -29.13 15.80
N HIS A 234 20.30 -30.01 15.36
CA HIS A 234 19.93 -31.28 14.74
C HIS A 234 19.01 -32.12 15.63
N SER A 235 19.32 -32.25 16.93
CA SER A 235 18.51 -33.02 17.88
C SER A 235 17.10 -32.45 18.04
N GLN A 236 16.96 -31.13 18.13
CA GLN A 236 15.66 -30.47 18.26
C GLN A 236 14.82 -30.61 16.99
N ARG A 237 15.45 -30.59 15.80
CA ARG A 237 14.77 -30.87 14.55
C ARG A 237 14.26 -32.30 14.50
N GLU A 238 15.07 -33.25 14.96
CA GLU A 238 14.70 -34.65 15.04
C GLU A 238 13.58 -34.91 16.06
N GLU A 239 13.57 -34.21 17.19
CA GLU A 239 12.47 -34.25 18.16
C GLU A 239 11.14 -33.84 17.52
N ILE A 240 11.13 -32.79 16.68
CA ILE A 240 9.92 -32.34 15.98
C ILE A 240 9.50 -33.34 14.91
N ALA A 241 10.46 -33.96 14.21
CA ALA A 241 10.17 -35.00 13.21
C ALA A 241 9.41 -36.19 13.83
N HIS A 242 9.65 -36.48 15.11
CA HIS A 242 8.98 -37.54 15.86
C HIS A 242 7.76 -37.06 16.68
N ASP A 243 7.40 -35.77 16.62
CA ASP A 243 6.24 -35.24 17.33
C ASP A 243 4.94 -35.76 16.67
N GLU A 244 4.05 -36.37 17.47
CA GLU A 244 2.77 -36.90 16.98
C GLU A 244 1.93 -35.82 16.28
N ARG A 245 1.99 -34.56 16.75
CA ARG A 245 1.29 -33.44 16.13
C ARG A 245 1.83 -33.17 14.74
N PHE A 246 3.15 -33.20 14.57
CA PHE A 246 3.79 -32.99 13.28
C PHE A 246 3.47 -34.14 12.31
N LEU A 247 3.57 -35.39 12.74
CA LEU A 247 3.24 -36.57 11.93
C LEU A 247 1.77 -36.60 11.49
N ASN A 248 0.85 -36.23 12.39
CA ASN A 248 -0.57 -36.06 12.05
C ASN A 248 -0.75 -34.92 11.03
N GLY A 249 -0.04 -33.80 11.23
CA GLY A 249 -0.01 -32.69 10.27
C GLY A 249 0.43 -33.14 8.87
N VAL A 250 1.54 -33.88 8.76
CA VAL A 250 2.01 -34.43 7.47
C VAL A 250 0.94 -35.31 6.84
N THR A 251 0.29 -36.19 7.61
CA THR A 251 -0.78 -37.06 7.10
C THR A 251 -1.96 -36.27 6.55
N LYS A 252 -2.38 -35.20 7.24
CA LYS A 252 -3.44 -34.30 6.77
C LYS A 252 -3.05 -33.56 5.49
N HIS A 253 -1.82 -33.07 5.39
CA HIS A 253 -1.31 -32.42 4.19
C HIS A 253 -1.25 -33.38 3.00
N LEU A 254 -0.83 -34.64 3.23
CA LEU A 254 -0.84 -35.69 2.21
C LEU A 254 -2.25 -36.03 1.72
N GLY A 255 -3.25 -35.90 2.59
CA GLY A 255 -4.67 -36.02 2.23
C GLY A 255 -5.27 -34.81 1.54
N SER A 256 -4.55 -33.69 1.44
CA SER A 256 -5.02 -32.48 0.74
C SER A 256 -5.02 -32.68 -0.77
N ASN A 257 -6.02 -32.11 -1.45
CA ASN A 257 -6.08 -32.08 -2.91
C ASN A 257 -5.01 -31.14 -3.50
N GLU A 258 -4.58 -30.14 -2.73
CA GLU A 258 -3.60 -29.16 -3.18
C GLU A 258 -2.21 -29.81 -3.28
N ARG A 259 -1.55 -29.65 -4.43
CA ARG A 259 -0.22 -30.22 -4.63
C ARG A 259 0.81 -29.50 -3.76
N GLU A 260 0.75 -28.18 -3.72
CA GLU A 260 1.64 -27.32 -2.93
C GLU A 260 1.62 -27.68 -1.44
N ALA A 261 0.45 -27.97 -0.85
CA ALA A 261 0.35 -28.42 0.54
C ALA A 261 1.12 -29.74 0.80
N ARG A 262 0.99 -30.71 -0.12
CA ARG A 262 1.69 -32.00 -0.04
C ARG A 262 3.20 -31.82 -0.15
N GLU A 263 3.64 -31.02 -1.11
CA GLU A 263 5.06 -30.75 -1.34
C GLU A 263 5.69 -29.99 -0.15
N ARG A 264 4.98 -29.03 0.46
CA ARG A 264 5.42 -28.30 1.66
C ARG A 264 5.64 -29.23 2.85
N ALA A 265 4.68 -30.11 3.14
CA ALA A 265 4.81 -31.07 4.24
C ALA A 265 5.99 -32.02 4.03
N MET A 266 6.14 -32.58 2.82
CA MET A 266 7.24 -33.49 2.51
C MET A 266 8.60 -32.80 2.51
N PHE A 267 8.68 -31.53 2.08
CA PHE A 267 9.90 -30.73 2.17
C PHE A 267 10.32 -30.50 3.63
N ILE A 268 9.37 -30.10 4.50
CA ILE A 268 9.65 -29.88 5.93
C ILE A 268 10.05 -31.19 6.62
N ALA A 269 9.37 -32.30 6.33
CA ALA A 269 9.70 -33.60 6.89
C ALA A 269 11.13 -34.04 6.53
N LYS A 270 11.55 -33.83 5.27
CA LYS A 270 12.95 -34.06 4.83
C LYS A 270 13.94 -33.17 5.59
N LEU A 271 13.61 -31.89 5.77
CA LEU A 271 14.46 -30.92 6.47
C LEU A 271 14.67 -31.26 7.96
N LEU A 272 13.60 -31.70 8.62
CA LEU A 272 13.63 -32.06 10.04
C LEU A 272 14.28 -33.42 10.31
N SER A 273 14.11 -34.39 9.41
CA SER A 273 14.68 -35.73 9.50
C SER A 273 16.12 -35.83 8.99
N GLY A 274 16.80 -34.72 8.69
CA GLY A 274 18.19 -34.75 8.21
C GLY A 274 18.37 -35.39 6.82
N GLY A 275 17.30 -35.45 6.01
CA GLY A 275 17.34 -36.02 4.66
C GLY A 275 17.19 -37.54 4.60
N HIS A 276 16.86 -38.22 5.69
CA HIS A 276 16.64 -39.68 5.70
C HIS A 276 15.32 -40.12 5.03
N LEU A 277 14.38 -39.19 4.83
CA LEU A 277 13.09 -39.45 4.18
C LEU A 277 13.24 -39.51 2.66
N LYS A 278 12.95 -40.68 2.07
CA LYS A 278 13.00 -40.92 0.61
C LYS A 278 11.78 -40.29 -0.07
N TYR A 279 11.92 -39.05 -0.53
CA TYR A 279 10.92 -38.36 -1.36
C TYR A 279 11.61 -37.40 -2.33
N GLU A 280 11.61 -37.74 -3.61
CA GLU A 280 12.27 -36.98 -4.66
C GLU A 280 11.29 -35.95 -5.25
N SER A 281 11.54 -34.67 -4.97
CA SER A 281 10.85 -33.54 -5.60
C SER A 281 11.77 -32.33 -5.63
N ASP A 282 11.64 -31.52 -6.68
CA ASP A 282 12.40 -30.28 -6.86
C ASP A 282 11.86 -29.11 -6.03
N PHE A 283 10.75 -29.33 -5.32
CA PHE A 283 10.09 -28.31 -4.52
C PHE A 283 10.96 -27.89 -3.33
N LYS A 284 11.11 -26.57 -3.15
CA LYS A 284 11.84 -25.98 -2.03
C LYS A 284 11.10 -24.75 -1.53
N ILE A 285 11.09 -24.56 -0.21
CA ILE A 285 10.68 -23.29 0.39
C ILE A 285 11.89 -22.37 0.39
N ASN A 286 11.82 -21.30 -0.42
CA ASN A 286 12.92 -20.35 -0.56
C ASN A 286 13.07 -19.52 0.71
N ILE A 287 14.15 -19.78 1.45
CA ILE A 287 14.56 -18.94 2.58
C ILE A 287 15.66 -17.99 2.08
N PRO A 288 15.55 -16.68 2.35
CA PRO A 288 16.66 -15.75 2.23
C PRO A 288 17.78 -16.22 3.15
N ASN A 289 18.98 -16.38 2.61
CA ASN A 289 20.18 -16.68 3.38
C ASN A 289 21.03 -15.42 3.41
N VAL A 290 20.54 -14.37 4.08
CA VAL A 290 21.28 -13.10 4.15
C VAL A 290 22.53 -13.32 5.00
N LYS A 291 23.71 -13.10 4.39
CA LYS A 291 24.98 -13.11 5.10
C LYS A 291 25.15 -11.77 5.80
N PHE A 292 25.37 -11.81 7.10
CA PHE A 292 25.66 -10.63 7.89
C PHE A 292 27.16 -10.58 8.16
N GLU A 293 27.75 -9.39 8.01
CA GLU A 293 29.14 -9.14 8.38
C GLU A 293 29.31 -9.37 9.90
N SER A 294 30.51 -9.79 10.29
CA SER A 294 30.84 -10.24 11.65
C SER A 294 30.54 -9.20 12.74
N ASN A 295 30.23 -9.69 13.95
CA ASN A 295 29.80 -8.93 15.14
C ASN A 295 30.82 -7.89 15.71
N SER A 296 31.82 -7.45 14.94
CA SER A 296 32.89 -6.55 15.41
C SER A 296 32.65 -5.07 15.05
N ASP A 297 31.99 -4.74 13.93
CA ASP A 297 31.70 -3.34 13.51
C ASP A 297 30.35 -2.82 14.04
N ASP A 298 30.00 -3.33 15.21
CA ASP A 298 28.63 -3.65 15.59
C ASP A 298 27.95 -2.56 16.44
N LYS A 299 28.48 -1.35 16.43
CA LYS A 299 27.92 -0.26 17.25
C LYS A 299 27.41 0.91 16.43
N ILE A 300 27.89 1.04 15.20
CA ILE A 300 27.55 2.18 14.36
C ILE A 300 26.43 1.75 13.42
N ILE A 301 25.25 2.31 13.68
CA ILE A 301 24.12 2.25 12.77
C ILE A 301 24.32 3.37 11.76
N ASP A 302 24.33 3.05 10.48
CA ASP A 302 24.27 4.10 9.47
C ASP A 302 22.82 4.60 9.38
N PHE A 303 22.54 5.71 10.05
CA PHE A 303 21.23 6.34 9.97
C PHE A 303 21.01 7.05 8.63
N GLN A 304 22.04 7.21 7.79
CA GLN A 304 21.90 7.75 6.44
C GLN A 304 21.48 6.67 5.45
N SER A 305 21.90 5.41 5.63
CA SER A 305 21.38 4.28 4.83
C SER A 305 19.89 4.06 5.10
N LEU A 306 19.47 4.20 6.36
CA LEU A 306 18.07 4.09 6.82
C LEU A 306 17.20 5.30 6.47
N LYS A 307 17.83 6.45 6.19
CA LYS A 307 17.16 7.53 5.50
C LYS A 307 17.13 7.15 4.03
N ASN A 308 16.02 7.45 3.36
CA ASN A 308 16.18 7.65 1.92
C ASN A 308 17.13 8.85 1.76
N PRO A 309 18.17 8.75 0.91
CA PRO A 309 19.18 9.79 0.76
C PRO A 309 18.42 11.07 0.41
N SER A 310 18.59 12.04 1.28
CA SER A 310 17.95 13.33 1.22
C SER A 310 18.80 14.15 2.17
N ILE A 311 19.40 15.23 1.67
CA ILE A 311 20.23 16.23 2.38
C ILE A 311 21.75 16.10 2.08
N CYS A 312 22.20 16.50 0.88
CA CYS A 312 23.14 17.63 0.68
C CYS A 312 23.71 17.79 -0.76
N ASN A 313 23.69 19.04 -1.21
CA ASN A 313 24.59 19.74 -2.16
C ASN A 313 24.60 19.42 -3.67
N THR A 314 24.08 20.40 -4.40
CA THR A 314 24.15 20.66 -5.84
C THR A 314 25.56 20.95 -6.36
N GLN A 315 25.94 20.32 -7.48
CA GLN A 315 26.74 20.93 -8.56
C GLN A 315 26.40 20.28 -9.92
N THR A 316 26.45 21.10 -10.96
CA THR A 316 25.91 20.98 -12.33
C THR A 316 26.75 20.09 -13.24
N ASP A 317 26.15 19.40 -14.24
CA ASP A 317 26.42 19.70 -15.66
C ASP A 317 25.66 18.84 -16.71
N VAL A 318 25.39 19.57 -17.80
CA VAL A 318 24.74 19.39 -19.10
C VAL A 318 25.09 18.13 -19.95
N GLY A 319 24.06 17.47 -20.54
CA GLY A 319 23.97 17.34 -22.01
C GLY A 319 23.65 15.99 -22.70
N LYS A 320 22.53 16.02 -23.46
CA LYS A 320 22.29 15.53 -24.85
C LYS A 320 21.49 14.24 -25.13
N ASP A 321 20.32 14.49 -25.72
CA ASP A 321 19.28 13.65 -26.34
C ASP A 321 19.73 12.56 -27.33
N LYS A 322 19.05 11.40 -27.28
CA LYS A 322 18.81 10.50 -28.44
C LYS A 322 17.50 9.71 -28.29
N ILE A 323 16.58 9.95 -29.23
CA ILE A 323 15.27 9.32 -29.43
C ILE A 323 15.41 7.83 -29.80
N THR A 324 14.60 6.94 -29.20
CA THR A 324 14.47 5.52 -29.60
C THR A 324 13.01 5.11 -29.85
N GLU A 325 12.77 4.49 -31.00
CA GLU A 325 11.46 4.00 -31.50
C GLU A 325 10.96 2.77 -30.72
N VAL A 326 9.66 2.75 -30.38
CA VAL A 326 9.02 1.64 -29.66
C VAL A 326 8.39 0.66 -30.65
N SER A 327 8.96 -0.54 -30.77
CA SER A 327 8.31 -1.69 -31.39
C SER A 327 8.43 -2.94 -30.49
N GLY A 328 7.28 -3.49 -30.09
CA GLY A 328 7.06 -4.93 -30.14
C GLY A 328 7.58 -5.86 -29.04
N HIS A 329 7.71 -5.44 -27.77
CA HIS A 329 7.93 -6.40 -26.67
C HIS A 329 6.99 -6.20 -25.48
N VAL A 330 6.22 -7.26 -25.18
CA VAL A 330 5.29 -7.35 -24.06
C VAL A 330 6.08 -7.61 -22.78
N GLN A 331 6.44 -6.55 -22.05
CA GLN A 331 6.91 -6.65 -20.67
C GLN A 331 5.71 -6.57 -19.72
N SER A 332 5.56 -7.57 -18.86
CA SER A 332 4.58 -7.56 -17.78
C SER A 332 5.08 -6.60 -16.72
N LEU A 333 4.41 -5.44 -16.60
CA LEU A 333 4.77 -4.43 -15.60
C LEU A 333 4.29 -4.90 -14.23
N THR A 334 5.19 -4.99 -13.27
CA THR A 334 4.87 -5.18 -11.86
C THR A 334 5.17 -3.88 -11.09
N LEU A 335 4.55 -3.73 -9.91
CA LEU A 335 4.91 -2.65 -8.96
C LEU A 335 6.12 -3.03 -8.10
N ASP A 336 6.87 -4.05 -8.51
CA ASP A 336 8.03 -4.49 -7.76
C ASP A 336 9.05 -3.36 -7.75
N CYS A 337 9.50 -3.01 -6.54
CA CYS A 337 10.51 -1.98 -6.31
C CYS A 337 11.94 -2.48 -6.63
N SER A 338 12.04 -3.49 -7.49
CA SER A 338 13.29 -4.16 -7.85
C SER A 338 13.37 -4.27 -9.37
N ASP A 339 13.59 -3.14 -10.05
CA ASP A 339 14.15 -3.17 -11.40
C ASP A 339 15.57 -2.59 -11.34
N SER A 340 16.48 -3.45 -11.80
CA SER A 340 17.94 -3.38 -11.98
C SER A 340 18.51 -2.03 -12.41
N ASP A 341 19.67 -1.70 -11.82
CA ASP A 341 20.84 -1.03 -12.43
C ASP A 341 20.66 0.30 -13.18
N ASP A 342 20.15 1.34 -12.51
CA ASP A 342 20.45 2.73 -12.89
C ASP A 342 21.01 3.47 -11.67
N GLU A 343 22.35 3.63 -11.64
CA GLU A 343 23.16 4.29 -10.60
C GLU A 343 22.96 5.82 -10.50
N ASP A 344 21.73 6.33 -10.59
CA ASP A 344 21.48 7.77 -10.42
C ASP A 344 20.65 8.06 -9.16
N GLU A 345 21.38 8.49 -8.12
CA GLU A 345 20.93 9.11 -6.88
C GLU A 345 20.03 10.33 -7.16
N ASN A 346 18.72 10.14 -7.30
CA ASN A 346 17.80 11.26 -7.42
C ASN A 346 16.81 11.29 -6.24
N ASP A 347 17.13 12.12 -5.24
CA ASP A 347 16.36 12.42 -4.00
C ASP A 347 14.84 12.59 -4.26
N GLU A 348 14.47 13.09 -5.44
CA GLU A 348 13.08 13.38 -5.79
C GLU A 348 12.24 12.12 -6.09
N ARG A 349 12.87 10.98 -6.46
CA ARG A 349 12.18 9.68 -6.61
C ARG A 349 11.54 9.23 -5.31
N GLU A 350 12.21 9.51 -4.18
CA GLU A 350 11.76 9.08 -2.86
C GLU A 350 10.76 10.04 -2.22
N ILE A 351 10.86 11.34 -2.52
CA ILE A 351 9.81 12.32 -2.18
C ILE A 351 8.48 11.88 -2.80
N VAL A 352 8.50 11.46 -4.06
CA VAL A 352 7.30 11.02 -4.78
C VAL A 352 6.68 9.77 -4.14
N LYS A 353 7.46 8.80 -3.65
CA LYS A 353 6.92 7.61 -2.95
C LYS A 353 6.21 7.97 -1.64
N ARG A 354 6.61 9.05 -0.97
CA ARG A 354 6.02 9.53 0.29
C ARG A 354 4.72 10.32 0.10
N ILE A 355 4.36 10.69 -1.12
CA ILE A 355 3.13 11.44 -1.36
C ILE A 355 1.93 10.56 -0.98
N VAL A 356 1.09 11.05 -0.06
CA VAL A 356 -0.14 10.36 0.38
C VAL A 356 -1.40 11.02 -0.20
N PHE A 357 -1.39 12.34 -0.40
CA PHE A 357 -2.56 13.10 -0.85
C PHE A 357 -2.51 13.42 -2.34
N LEU A 358 -3.67 13.37 -3.00
CA LEU A 358 -3.77 13.71 -4.43
C LEU A 358 -3.54 15.20 -4.70
N LYS A 359 -3.82 16.06 -3.70
CA LYS A 359 -3.45 17.48 -3.73
C LYS A 359 -1.95 17.67 -3.97
N ASP A 360 -1.14 16.90 -3.28
CA ASP A 360 0.32 16.99 -3.36
C ASP A 360 0.82 16.38 -4.68
N LEU A 361 0.20 15.28 -5.16
CA LEU A 361 0.46 14.77 -6.51
C LEU A 361 0.16 15.83 -7.59
N MET A 362 -0.99 16.50 -7.51
CA MET A 362 -1.34 17.55 -8.47
C MET A 362 -0.31 18.68 -8.46
N LYS A 363 0.13 19.10 -7.28
CA LYS A 363 1.17 20.12 -7.13
C LYS A 363 2.50 19.69 -7.78
N GLU A 364 2.87 18.41 -7.70
CA GLU A 364 4.05 17.90 -8.41
C GLU A 364 3.86 17.91 -9.94
N TYR A 365 2.67 17.55 -10.44
CA TYR A 365 2.36 17.63 -11.88
C TYR A 365 2.35 19.08 -12.41
N GLU A 366 2.06 20.07 -11.57
CA GLU A 366 2.08 21.50 -11.93
C GLU A 366 3.50 22.05 -12.08
N LYS A 367 4.51 21.44 -11.45
CA LYS A 367 5.91 21.83 -11.67
C LYS A 367 6.29 21.52 -13.11
N THR A 368 6.78 22.50 -13.86
CA THR A 368 7.17 22.37 -15.28
C THR A 368 8.50 23.07 -15.55
N GLY A 369 9.23 22.64 -16.59
CA GLY A 369 10.51 23.24 -16.99
C GLY A 369 11.59 23.08 -15.91
N GLU A 370 12.37 24.13 -15.66
CA GLU A 370 13.50 24.13 -14.70
C GLU A 370 13.11 23.79 -13.25
N SER A 371 11.82 23.90 -12.91
CA SER A 371 11.29 23.55 -11.59
C SER A 371 11.04 22.05 -11.41
N ARG A 372 11.01 21.28 -12.51
CA ARG A 372 10.84 19.82 -12.51
C ARG A 372 12.21 19.17 -12.68
N LYS A 373 12.73 18.61 -11.59
CA LYS A 373 14.01 17.89 -11.58
C LYS A 373 13.82 16.38 -11.37
N ALA A 374 12.61 15.97 -10.98
CA ALA A 374 12.24 14.59 -10.71
C ALA A 374 11.88 13.84 -12.00
N PRO A 375 12.28 12.57 -12.11
CA PRO A 375 11.77 11.69 -13.15
C PRO A 375 10.27 11.45 -12.96
N LEU A 376 9.56 11.28 -14.08
CA LEU A 376 8.11 11.22 -14.15
C LEU A 376 7.58 9.82 -13.88
N ILE A 377 8.34 8.74 -14.15
CA ILE A 377 7.87 7.37 -13.94
C ILE A 377 7.50 7.07 -12.47
N PRO A 378 8.32 7.42 -11.46
CA PRO A 378 7.93 7.26 -10.06
C PRO A 378 6.61 7.96 -9.73
N LEU A 379 6.37 9.11 -10.35
CA LEU A 379 5.18 9.93 -10.14
C LEU A 379 3.95 9.28 -10.78
N LEU A 380 4.11 8.72 -11.98
CA LEU A 380 3.09 7.89 -12.63
C LEU A 380 2.80 6.60 -11.84
N LYS A 381 3.83 5.91 -11.33
CA LYS A 381 3.70 4.73 -10.44
C LYS A 381 2.91 5.07 -9.18
N GLN A 382 3.26 6.17 -8.52
CA GLN A 382 2.55 6.63 -7.31
C GLN A 382 1.11 7.04 -7.61
N THR A 383 0.86 7.64 -8.78
CA THR A 383 -0.49 7.97 -9.25
C THR A 383 -1.36 6.72 -9.39
N VAL A 384 -0.84 5.67 -10.04
CA VAL A 384 -1.53 4.37 -10.15
C VAL A 384 -1.86 3.80 -8.76
N LYS A 385 -0.90 3.84 -7.83
CA LYS A 385 -1.07 3.35 -6.46
C LYS A 385 -2.14 4.14 -5.71
N LEU A 386 -2.00 5.46 -5.59
CA LEU A 386 -2.88 6.30 -4.77
C LEU A 386 -4.31 6.34 -5.29
N ILE A 387 -4.51 6.46 -6.61
CA ILE A 387 -5.86 6.57 -7.19
C ILE A 387 -6.64 5.27 -7.03
N ARG A 388 -5.99 4.12 -7.21
CA ARG A 388 -6.64 2.82 -6.97
C ARG A 388 -6.84 2.53 -5.49
N GLN A 389 -5.92 2.94 -4.62
CA GLN A 389 -6.02 2.76 -3.18
C GLN A 389 -7.15 3.61 -2.58
N LYS A 390 -7.32 4.84 -3.05
CA LYS A 390 -8.31 5.80 -2.54
C LYS A 390 -9.63 5.79 -3.31
N ALA A 391 -9.92 4.76 -4.11
CA ALA A 391 -11.10 4.71 -4.97
C ALA A 391 -12.43 4.99 -4.23
N ASP A 392 -12.55 4.61 -2.96
CA ASP A 392 -13.75 4.83 -2.14
C ASP A 392 -13.87 6.28 -1.60
N PHE A 393 -12.81 7.10 -1.70
CA PHE A 393 -12.78 8.48 -1.21
C PHE A 393 -13.15 9.48 -2.32
N GLN A 394 -14.42 9.48 -2.69
CA GLN A 394 -14.94 10.19 -3.88
C GLN A 394 -14.68 11.71 -3.88
N LEU A 395 -14.62 12.36 -2.72
CA LEU A 395 -14.45 13.81 -2.60
C LEU A 395 -13.05 14.28 -3.02
N GLU A 396 -11.99 13.67 -2.45
CA GLU A 396 -10.59 14.00 -2.81
C GLU A 396 -10.31 13.57 -4.26
N VAL A 397 -10.65 12.33 -4.59
CA VAL A 397 -10.34 11.75 -5.91
C VAL A 397 -11.10 12.48 -7.01
N GLY A 398 -12.39 12.76 -6.83
CA GLY A 398 -13.21 13.47 -7.82
C GLY A 398 -12.74 14.89 -8.13
N TYR A 399 -12.21 15.61 -7.14
CA TYR A 399 -11.73 16.98 -7.29
C TYR A 399 -10.36 17.04 -7.99
N TYR A 400 -9.36 16.32 -7.50
CA TYR A 400 -7.99 16.41 -8.00
C TYR A 400 -7.73 15.56 -9.26
N ALA A 401 -8.47 14.45 -9.47
CA ALA A 401 -8.17 13.55 -10.58
C ALA A 401 -8.38 14.16 -11.97
N GLN A 402 -9.27 15.14 -12.13
CA GLN A 402 -9.44 15.82 -13.42
C GLN A 402 -8.21 16.64 -13.79
N GLY A 403 -7.64 17.38 -12.83
CA GLY A 403 -6.40 18.14 -13.03
C GLY A 403 -5.23 17.21 -13.31
N ILE A 404 -5.09 16.16 -12.50
CA ILE A 404 -4.04 15.14 -12.68
C ILE A 404 -4.16 14.45 -14.05
N LEU A 405 -5.36 14.05 -14.48
CA LEU A 405 -5.59 13.47 -15.80
C LEU A 405 -5.16 14.42 -16.91
N SER A 406 -5.54 15.70 -16.82
CA SER A 406 -5.16 16.71 -17.81
C SER A 406 -3.65 16.88 -17.88
N SER A 407 -2.97 16.93 -16.74
CA SER A 407 -1.51 17.05 -16.71
C SER A 407 -0.82 15.82 -17.31
N ILE A 408 -1.26 14.60 -16.96
CA ILE A 408 -0.66 13.35 -17.46
C ILE A 408 -0.79 13.22 -18.99
N VAL A 409 -1.93 13.60 -19.56
CA VAL A 409 -2.12 13.56 -21.02
C VAL A 409 -1.12 14.48 -21.73
N CYS A 410 -0.86 15.66 -21.17
CA CYS A 410 0.04 16.65 -21.74
C CYS A 410 1.52 16.42 -21.40
N LEU A 411 1.87 15.37 -20.64
CA LEU A 411 3.26 15.08 -20.33
C LEU A 411 4.02 14.65 -21.58
N ASN A 412 5.26 15.13 -21.67
CA ASN A 412 6.28 14.63 -22.59
C ASN A 412 7.32 13.85 -21.80
N ASN A 413 8.03 12.95 -22.47
CA ASN A 413 9.14 12.22 -21.87
C ASN A 413 10.38 13.14 -21.81
N GLU A 414 10.38 14.09 -20.88
CA GLU A 414 11.44 15.12 -20.77
C GLU A 414 12.82 14.53 -20.44
N PHE A 415 12.87 13.34 -19.86
CA PHE A 415 14.10 12.66 -19.41
C PHE A 415 14.39 11.37 -20.18
N ASP A 416 13.71 11.13 -21.31
CA ASP A 416 13.86 9.91 -22.13
C ASP A 416 13.79 8.60 -21.32
N GLU A 417 12.93 8.55 -20.29
CA GLU A 417 12.84 7.40 -19.38
C GLU A 417 12.27 6.16 -20.10
N PRO A 418 12.84 4.96 -19.86
CA PRO A 418 12.34 3.72 -20.44
C PRO A 418 10.95 3.36 -19.88
N LEU A 419 10.06 2.81 -20.71
CA LEU A 419 8.69 2.42 -20.33
C LEU A 419 7.77 3.59 -19.89
N PHE A 420 8.21 4.85 -20.07
CA PHE A 420 7.43 6.05 -19.73
C PHE A 420 6.00 5.99 -20.29
N GLU A 421 5.89 5.67 -21.57
CA GLU A 421 4.61 5.54 -22.29
C GLU A 421 3.67 4.52 -21.66
N GLN A 422 4.21 3.39 -21.19
CA GLN A 422 3.41 2.35 -20.57
C GLN A 422 2.92 2.79 -19.19
N TRP A 423 3.75 3.48 -18.41
CA TRP A 423 3.35 4.05 -17.12
C TRP A 423 2.34 5.19 -17.27
N ARG A 424 2.46 6.00 -18.34
CA ARG A 424 1.45 7.02 -18.70
C ARG A 424 0.10 6.38 -18.96
N ILE A 425 0.07 5.32 -19.79
CA ILE A 425 -1.15 4.56 -20.09
C ILE A 425 -1.73 3.93 -18.82
N ASN A 426 -0.90 3.37 -17.94
CA ASN A 426 -1.34 2.80 -16.66
C ASN A 426 -1.98 3.84 -15.73
N ALA A 427 -1.38 5.02 -15.61
CA ALA A 427 -1.90 6.10 -14.78
C ALA A 427 -3.25 6.60 -15.33
N LEU A 428 -3.34 6.89 -16.63
CA LEU A 428 -4.58 7.29 -17.29
C LEU A 428 -5.67 6.22 -17.15
N THR A 429 -5.33 4.95 -17.39
CA THR A 429 -6.28 3.82 -17.25
C THR A 429 -6.80 3.73 -15.82
N SER A 430 -5.93 3.87 -14.83
CA SER A 430 -6.30 3.81 -13.40
C SER A 430 -7.28 4.92 -13.02
N ILE A 431 -7.09 6.15 -13.54
CA ILE A 431 -8.03 7.26 -13.33
C ILE A 431 -9.39 6.94 -13.96
N LEU A 432 -9.40 6.51 -15.24
CA LEU A 432 -10.63 6.26 -15.98
C LEU A 432 -11.43 5.06 -15.46
N VAL A 433 -10.76 4.07 -14.85
CA VAL A 433 -11.41 2.92 -14.21
C VAL A 433 -12.02 3.30 -12.85
N VAL A 434 -11.32 4.10 -12.05
CA VAL A 434 -11.81 4.52 -10.73
C VAL A 434 -12.89 5.59 -10.86
N LEU A 435 -12.73 6.53 -11.79
CA LEU A 435 -13.68 7.61 -12.08
C LEU A 435 -14.11 7.62 -13.56
N PRO A 436 -15.01 6.72 -13.99
CA PRO A 436 -15.47 6.66 -15.38
C PRO A 436 -16.18 7.93 -15.87
N GLU A 437 -16.67 8.78 -14.98
CA GLU A 437 -17.27 10.07 -15.33
C GLU A 437 -16.27 11.06 -15.97
N LYS A 438 -14.98 10.93 -15.66
CA LYS A 438 -13.91 11.81 -16.16
C LYS A 438 -13.50 11.52 -17.61
N VAL A 439 -14.06 10.46 -18.20
CA VAL A 439 -13.89 10.11 -19.63
C VAL A 439 -14.35 11.24 -20.54
N SER A 440 -15.42 11.94 -20.15
CA SER A 440 -15.91 13.13 -20.87
C SER A 440 -14.81 14.19 -21.00
N GLY A 441 -14.14 14.52 -19.88
CA GLY A 441 -13.01 15.44 -19.85
C GLY A 441 -11.82 14.92 -20.68
N ALA A 442 -11.51 13.62 -20.58
CA ALA A 442 -10.43 13.00 -21.34
C ALA A 442 -10.65 13.07 -22.86
N ILE A 443 -11.86 12.77 -23.34
CA ILE A 443 -12.20 12.86 -24.76
C ILE A 443 -12.24 14.33 -25.24
N ASN A 444 -12.70 15.25 -24.39
CA ASN A 444 -12.62 16.68 -24.71
C ASN A 444 -11.16 17.14 -24.88
N ILE A 445 -10.24 16.66 -24.04
CA ILE A 445 -8.80 16.92 -24.18
C ILE A 445 -8.29 16.32 -25.50
N LEU A 446 -8.68 15.09 -25.86
CA LEU A 446 -8.28 14.45 -27.12
C LEU A 446 -8.59 15.31 -28.37
N PHE A 447 -9.76 15.97 -28.40
CA PHE A 447 -10.19 16.76 -29.56
C PHE A 447 -9.83 18.24 -29.49
N ASN A 448 -9.95 18.87 -28.32
CA ASN A 448 -9.88 20.32 -28.19
C ASN A 448 -8.48 20.83 -27.83
N SER A 449 -7.59 19.96 -27.34
CA SER A 449 -6.24 20.36 -26.95
C SER A 449 -5.19 20.00 -28.00
N GLU A 450 -4.14 20.82 -28.06
CA GLU A 450 -2.99 20.62 -28.95
C GLU A 450 -2.06 19.55 -28.35
N LEU A 451 -2.35 18.29 -28.68
CA LEU A 451 -1.58 17.13 -28.24
C LEU A 451 -0.64 16.64 -29.35
N SER A 452 0.55 16.16 -28.97
CA SER A 452 1.39 15.40 -29.87
C SER A 452 0.73 14.07 -30.28
N LEU A 453 1.13 13.51 -31.42
CA LEU A 453 0.59 12.23 -31.89
C LEU A 453 0.72 11.13 -30.82
N GLN A 454 1.86 11.06 -30.14
CA GLN A 454 2.13 10.08 -29.10
C GLN A 454 1.20 10.24 -27.88
N GLN A 455 0.91 11.48 -27.48
CA GLN A 455 -0.06 11.78 -26.42
C GLN A 455 -1.47 11.34 -26.81
N ARG A 456 -1.88 11.60 -28.06
CA ARG A 456 -3.18 11.15 -28.58
C ARG A 456 -3.27 9.62 -28.59
N MET A 457 -2.23 8.93 -29.08
CA MET A 457 -2.19 7.46 -29.16
C MET A 457 -2.26 6.81 -27.78
N SER A 458 -1.51 7.32 -26.80
CA SER A 458 -1.50 6.80 -25.43
C SER A 458 -2.83 7.05 -24.70
N LEU A 459 -3.45 8.21 -24.88
CA LEU A 459 -4.79 8.51 -24.37
C LEU A 459 -5.85 7.57 -24.95
N LEU A 460 -5.79 7.31 -26.26
CA LEU A 460 -6.70 6.40 -26.94
C LEU A 460 -6.53 4.96 -26.45
N SER A 461 -5.28 4.50 -26.26
CA SER A 461 -4.99 3.22 -25.63
C SER A 461 -5.56 3.11 -24.22
N ALA A 462 -5.45 4.18 -23.40
CA ALA A 462 -6.01 4.20 -22.06
C ALA A 462 -7.54 4.12 -22.04
N LEU A 463 -8.23 4.74 -23.00
CA LEU A 463 -9.68 4.62 -23.18
C LEU A 463 -10.10 3.17 -23.48
N GLY A 464 -9.39 2.50 -24.40
CA GLY A 464 -9.66 1.09 -24.73
C GLY A 464 -9.38 0.14 -23.57
N LEU A 465 -8.27 0.33 -22.85
CA LEU A 465 -7.87 -0.52 -21.72
C LEU A 465 -8.79 -0.32 -20.50
N SER A 466 -9.19 0.92 -20.20
CA SER A 466 -10.14 1.20 -19.13
C SER A 466 -11.53 0.64 -19.43
N ALA A 467 -11.99 0.70 -20.69
CA ALA A 467 -13.25 0.08 -21.10
C ALA A 467 -13.24 -1.45 -20.88
N ARG A 468 -12.13 -2.12 -21.23
CA ARG A 468 -11.94 -3.57 -20.99
C ARG A 468 -11.92 -3.91 -19.51
N GLU A 469 -11.20 -3.13 -18.69
CA GLU A 469 -11.15 -3.38 -17.25
C GLU A 469 -12.51 -3.13 -16.57
N LEU A 470 -13.25 -2.10 -16.99
CA LEU A 470 -14.60 -1.83 -16.50
C LEU A 470 -15.61 -2.92 -16.92
N ARG A 471 -15.40 -3.57 -18.07
CA ARG A 471 -16.17 -4.76 -18.50
C ARG A 471 -15.93 -5.95 -17.56
N GLY A 472 -14.76 -5.99 -16.92
CA GLY A 472 -14.26 -7.13 -16.17
C GLY A 472 -13.40 -8.09 -16.99
N LEU A 473 -12.91 -7.65 -18.16
CA LEU A 473 -11.90 -8.40 -18.91
C LEU A 473 -10.52 -8.12 -18.32
N ASP A 474 -9.76 -9.19 -18.07
CA ASP A 474 -8.41 -9.05 -17.53
C ASP A 474 -7.42 -8.62 -18.62
N ASN A 475 -6.50 -7.73 -18.26
CA ASN A 475 -5.45 -7.21 -19.12
C ASN A 475 -4.13 -7.32 -18.35
N PRO A 476 -3.21 -8.21 -18.76
CA PRO A 476 -1.96 -8.45 -18.03
C PRO A 476 -0.99 -7.24 -18.09
N THR A 477 -1.24 -6.29 -18.99
CA THR A 477 -0.45 -5.07 -19.16
C THR A 477 -0.79 -3.99 -18.15
N ILE A 478 -1.97 -4.04 -17.52
CA ILE A 478 -2.41 -3.04 -16.55
C ILE A 478 -2.11 -3.51 -15.14
N VAL A 479 -1.36 -2.70 -14.42
CA VAL A 479 -1.01 -2.93 -13.03
C VAL A 479 -2.24 -2.79 -12.14
N LYS A 480 -2.59 -3.86 -11.43
CA LYS A 480 -3.70 -3.92 -10.47
C LYS A 480 -3.16 -4.18 -9.06
N PRO A 481 -2.80 -3.13 -8.30
CA PRO A 481 -2.39 -3.32 -6.91
C PRO A 481 -3.55 -3.93 -6.10
N LYS A 482 -3.28 -5.05 -5.43
CA LYS A 482 -4.21 -5.64 -4.46
C LYS A 482 -4.07 -4.87 -3.14
N PHE A 483 -5.10 -4.13 -2.76
CA PHE A 483 -5.13 -3.44 -1.47
C PHE A 483 -6.01 -4.19 -0.51
N ASP A 484 -5.42 -4.63 0.61
CA ASP A 484 -6.13 -5.30 1.68
C ASP A 484 -6.72 -4.21 2.59
N PHE A 485 -8.01 -3.88 2.40
CA PHE A 485 -8.66 -2.84 3.19
C PHE A 485 -8.79 -3.28 4.66
N PRO A 486 -8.42 -2.43 5.65
CA PRO A 486 -8.56 -2.74 7.08
C PRO A 486 -10.01 -2.99 7.53
N THR A 487 -10.99 -2.61 6.72
CA THR A 487 -12.43 -2.78 7.00
C THR A 487 -12.82 -4.25 7.16
N ASN A 488 -12.18 -5.17 6.43
CA ASN A 488 -12.38 -6.62 6.59
C ASN A 488 -11.74 -7.19 7.87
N ARG A 489 -11.05 -6.35 8.66
CA ARG A 489 -10.44 -6.71 9.95
C ARG A 489 -11.18 -6.07 11.13
N LEU A 490 -12.38 -5.54 10.90
CA LEU A 490 -13.21 -4.98 11.97
C LEU A 490 -13.81 -6.15 12.78
N PRO A 491 -13.74 -6.11 14.13
CA PRO A 491 -14.11 -7.24 14.98
C PRO A 491 -15.56 -7.72 14.84
N TRP A 492 -16.45 -6.90 14.28
CA TRP A 492 -17.86 -7.24 14.12
C TRP A 492 -18.18 -8.01 12.83
N ASP A 493 -17.25 -8.05 11.86
CA ASP A 493 -17.42 -8.80 10.60
C ASP A 493 -16.98 -10.27 10.71
N ASP A 494 -16.46 -10.67 11.89
CA ASP A 494 -16.34 -12.09 12.19
C ASP A 494 -17.74 -12.73 12.24
N GLN A 495 -17.96 -13.71 11.36
CA GLN A 495 -19.17 -14.53 11.31
C GLN A 495 -19.49 -15.24 12.65
N SER A 496 -18.59 -15.16 13.63
CA SER A 496 -18.76 -15.65 15.00
C SER A 496 -19.78 -14.84 15.83
N HIS A 497 -20.04 -13.56 15.49
CA HIS A 497 -20.95 -12.71 16.27
C HIS A 497 -22.44 -12.85 15.93
N HIS A 498 -22.80 -13.52 14.83
CA HIS A 498 -24.22 -13.79 14.53
C HIS A 498 -24.86 -14.89 15.41
N ASN A 499 -24.07 -15.57 16.25
CA ASN A 499 -24.56 -16.61 17.15
C ASN A 499 -24.89 -16.13 18.58
N SER A 500 -24.80 -14.83 18.88
CA SER A 500 -25.33 -14.31 20.14
C SER A 500 -26.86 -14.20 20.07
N ARG A 501 -27.48 -15.36 20.33
CA ARG A 501 -28.87 -15.55 20.71
C ARG A 501 -29.34 -14.40 21.63
N LEU A 502 -30.16 -13.50 21.11
CA LEU A 502 -31.02 -12.67 21.94
C LEU A 502 -31.89 -13.62 22.76
N VAL A 503 -31.68 -13.64 24.07
CA VAL A 503 -32.49 -14.40 25.01
C VAL A 503 -33.82 -13.68 25.15
N GLU A 504 -34.79 -14.06 24.34
CA GLU A 504 -36.20 -13.76 24.61
C GLU A 504 -36.65 -14.62 25.78
N VAL A 505 -37.16 -13.94 26.81
CA VAL A 505 -37.72 -14.51 28.03
C VAL A 505 -38.82 -15.51 27.68
N GLN A 506 -38.70 -16.73 28.19
CA GLN A 506 -39.69 -17.79 28.02
C GLN A 506 -40.91 -17.50 28.91
N GLU A 507 -42.04 -17.13 28.28
CA GLU A 507 -43.36 -17.39 28.83
C GLU A 507 -43.95 -18.66 28.22
N SER A 508 -44.37 -19.55 29.11
CA SER A 508 -44.92 -20.88 28.86
C SER A 508 -46.31 -20.82 28.20
N THR A 509 -46.52 -21.59 27.12
CA THR A 509 -47.75 -22.38 26.91
C THR A 509 -47.67 -23.31 25.68
N SER A 510 -47.98 -24.58 25.95
CA SER A 510 -48.65 -25.62 25.14
C SER A 510 -48.40 -25.84 23.63
N MET A 511 -48.12 -27.12 23.36
CA MET A 511 -48.34 -27.92 22.14
C MET A 511 -49.05 -27.26 20.94
N ILE A 512 -48.28 -26.91 19.92
CA ILE A 512 -48.69 -26.97 18.51
C ILE A 512 -47.46 -27.41 17.69
N LYS A 513 -47.58 -28.51 16.93
CA LYS A 513 -46.60 -28.93 15.91
C LYS A 513 -46.45 -27.79 14.89
N LYS A 514 -45.44 -26.93 15.06
CA LYS A 514 -45.07 -25.93 14.05
C LYS A 514 -44.04 -26.55 13.12
N THR A 515 -44.47 -26.90 11.91
CA THR A 515 -43.60 -26.92 10.72
C THR A 515 -42.80 -25.61 10.71
N LYS A 516 -41.49 -25.71 10.93
CA LYS A 516 -40.59 -24.57 11.02
C LYS A 516 -40.44 -23.96 9.62
N THR A 517 -41.28 -22.99 9.28
CA THR A 517 -41.09 -22.17 8.09
C THR A 517 -39.86 -21.31 8.29
N VAL A 518 -38.72 -21.76 7.76
CA VAL A 518 -37.52 -20.94 7.67
C VAL A 518 -37.74 -19.95 6.54
N TRP A 519 -37.88 -18.66 6.88
CA TRP A 519 -37.78 -17.58 5.90
C TRP A 519 -36.34 -17.52 5.40
N LYS A 520 -36.01 -18.30 4.37
CA LYS A 520 -34.83 -18.06 3.56
C LYS A 520 -35.13 -16.86 2.66
N SER A 521 -34.53 -15.72 2.98
CA SER A 521 -34.41 -14.60 2.05
C SER A 521 -33.97 -15.14 0.69
N ARG A 522 -34.71 -14.78 -0.37
CA ARG A 522 -34.40 -15.14 -1.76
C ARG A 522 -32.98 -14.73 -2.19
N LYS A 523 -32.31 -13.87 -1.41
CA LYS A 523 -30.93 -13.41 -1.62
C LYS A 523 -29.85 -14.32 -1.00
N LEU A 524 -30.20 -15.25 -0.10
CA LEU A 524 -29.22 -16.10 0.60
C LEU A 524 -28.96 -17.45 -0.09
N GLY A 525 -29.75 -17.79 -1.13
CA GLY A 525 -29.72 -19.11 -1.79
C GLY A 525 -29.07 -19.13 -3.17
N LYS A 526 -28.29 -18.12 -3.53
CA LYS A 526 -27.46 -18.17 -4.74
C LYS A 526 -26.05 -17.79 -4.36
N ASP A 527 -25.22 -18.81 -4.14
CA ASP A 527 -23.82 -18.75 -4.55
C ASP A 527 -23.83 -18.52 -6.06
N ARG A 528 -24.02 -17.26 -6.46
CA ARG A 528 -23.56 -16.84 -7.77
C ARG A 528 -22.05 -16.85 -7.62
N GLU A 529 -21.37 -17.73 -8.34
CA GLU A 529 -20.01 -17.43 -8.81
C GLU A 529 -19.96 -15.92 -9.04
N LYS A 530 -19.00 -15.21 -8.44
CA LYS A 530 -18.85 -13.75 -8.57
C LYS A 530 -18.63 -13.43 -10.06
N GLY A 531 -19.71 -13.40 -10.84
CA GLY A 531 -19.68 -13.06 -12.25
C GLY A 531 -19.11 -11.67 -12.32
N THR A 532 -18.03 -11.52 -13.08
CA THR A 532 -17.35 -10.24 -13.33
C THR A 532 -18.41 -9.17 -13.60
N GLN A 533 -18.61 -8.28 -12.63
CA GLN A 533 -19.65 -7.28 -12.73
C GLN A 533 -19.28 -6.31 -13.86
N ASN A 534 -20.10 -6.25 -14.91
CA ASN A 534 -19.90 -5.29 -15.98
C ASN A 534 -20.20 -3.86 -15.46
N ARG A 535 -19.17 -3.19 -14.95
CA ARG A 535 -19.23 -1.78 -14.50
C ARG A 535 -19.25 -0.81 -15.69
N PHE A 536 -18.79 -1.26 -16.86
CA PHE A 536 -18.75 -0.46 -18.08
C PHE A 536 -20.15 -0.10 -18.60
N ARG A 537 -21.14 -0.97 -18.42
CA ARG A 537 -22.51 -0.79 -18.94
C ARG A 537 -23.12 0.58 -18.63
N LYS A 538 -22.87 1.13 -17.43
CA LYS A 538 -23.42 2.44 -17.01
C LYS A 538 -22.79 3.61 -17.78
N TYR A 539 -21.56 3.45 -18.24
CA TYR A 539 -20.74 4.53 -18.81
C TYR A 539 -20.47 4.34 -20.30
N ALA A 540 -20.93 3.24 -20.91
CA ALA A 540 -20.65 2.90 -22.31
C ALA A 540 -20.95 4.05 -23.29
N GLY A 541 -22.07 4.75 -23.13
CA GLY A 541 -22.42 5.89 -23.97
C GLY A 541 -21.43 7.07 -23.85
N LEU A 542 -20.81 7.28 -22.69
CA LEU A 542 -19.82 8.34 -22.49
C LEU A 542 -18.51 8.05 -23.25
N PHE A 543 -18.19 6.78 -23.47
CA PHE A 543 -17.02 6.38 -24.26
C PHE A 543 -17.35 6.36 -25.75
N PHE A 544 -18.46 5.73 -26.13
CA PHE A 544 -18.76 5.40 -27.53
C PHE A 544 -19.19 6.63 -28.35
N TYR A 545 -20.22 7.37 -27.93
CA TYR A 545 -20.81 8.41 -28.78
C TYR A 545 -19.86 9.55 -29.11
N PRO A 546 -19.07 10.11 -28.17
CA PRO A 546 -18.13 11.17 -28.50
C PRO A 546 -17.06 10.72 -29.50
N LEU A 547 -16.58 9.49 -29.39
CA LEU A 547 -15.60 8.94 -30.33
C LEU A 547 -16.23 8.61 -31.70
N ALA A 548 -17.46 8.11 -31.71
CA ALA A 548 -18.19 7.82 -32.95
C ALA A 548 -18.47 9.10 -33.74
N HIS A 549 -18.98 10.14 -33.07
CA HIS A 549 -19.21 11.44 -33.71
C HIS A 549 -17.90 12.13 -34.10
N GLY A 550 -16.83 11.98 -33.30
CA GLY A 550 -15.50 12.47 -33.66
C GLY A 550 -14.98 11.89 -34.98
N TRP A 551 -15.25 10.61 -35.25
CA TRP A 551 -14.93 10.00 -36.54
C TRP A 551 -15.75 10.59 -37.68
N LEU A 552 -17.08 10.64 -37.52
CA LEU A 552 -18.00 11.08 -38.57
C LEU A 552 -17.87 12.56 -38.92
N ASN A 553 -17.47 13.40 -37.96
CA ASN A 553 -17.23 14.83 -38.19
C ASN A 553 -15.89 15.10 -38.90
N GLY A 554 -15.09 14.06 -39.14
CA GLY A 554 -13.79 14.13 -39.80
C GLY A 554 -12.65 14.35 -38.81
N ILE A 555 -11.64 13.47 -38.87
CA ILE A 555 -10.38 13.60 -38.13
C ILE A 555 -9.28 13.88 -39.14
N ASP A 556 -8.61 15.03 -39.00
CA ASP A 556 -7.39 15.34 -39.76
C ASP A 556 -6.20 15.54 -38.82
N VAL A 557 -5.20 14.67 -38.95
CA VAL A 557 -3.95 14.69 -38.16
C VAL A 557 -2.74 14.90 -39.07
N GLY A 558 -2.94 15.35 -40.31
CA GLY A 558 -1.86 15.64 -41.26
C GLY A 558 -1.13 14.39 -41.76
N THR A 559 0.19 14.34 -41.62
CA THR A 559 1.06 13.32 -42.26
C THR A 559 0.92 11.91 -41.70
N TYR A 560 0.50 11.74 -40.43
CA TYR A 560 0.39 10.43 -39.76
C TYR A 560 -1.06 9.92 -39.65
N ASN A 561 -1.94 10.41 -40.52
CA ASN A 561 -3.38 10.20 -40.40
C ASN A 561 -3.79 8.71 -40.44
N GLN A 562 -3.12 7.89 -41.27
CA GLN A 562 -3.41 6.46 -41.40
C GLN A 562 -3.16 5.68 -40.11
N LEU A 563 -2.00 5.89 -39.48
CA LEU A 563 -1.63 5.21 -38.23
C LEU A 563 -2.59 5.61 -37.09
N PHE A 564 -2.87 6.91 -36.97
CA PHE A 564 -3.77 7.42 -35.95
C PHE A 564 -5.19 6.89 -36.13
N LYS A 565 -5.77 7.02 -37.34
CA LYS A 565 -7.14 6.55 -37.63
C LYS A 565 -7.28 5.04 -37.47
N SER A 566 -6.27 4.26 -37.84
CA SER A 566 -6.27 2.81 -37.61
C SER A 566 -6.35 2.46 -36.12
N HIS A 567 -5.54 3.12 -35.27
CA HIS A 567 -5.59 2.94 -33.82
C HIS A 567 -6.89 3.42 -33.20
N TYR A 568 -7.40 4.55 -33.70
CA TYR A 568 -8.68 5.12 -33.29
C TYR A 568 -9.84 4.16 -33.54
N LEU A 569 -9.93 3.63 -34.76
CA LEU A 569 -10.97 2.68 -35.13
C LEU A 569 -10.86 1.39 -34.32
N THR A 570 -9.63 0.90 -34.11
CA THR A 570 -9.38 -0.29 -33.28
C THR A 570 -9.86 -0.08 -31.84
N THR A 571 -9.57 1.09 -31.26
CA THR A 571 -10.00 1.46 -29.91
C THR A 571 -11.52 1.60 -29.83
N LEU A 572 -12.14 2.25 -30.81
CA LEU A 572 -13.60 2.38 -30.90
C LEU A 572 -14.28 1.01 -31.01
N ARG A 573 -13.70 0.07 -31.76
CA ARG A 573 -14.18 -1.32 -31.83
C ARG A 573 -14.08 -2.03 -30.48
N ILE A 574 -13.00 -1.84 -29.74
CA ILE A 574 -12.83 -2.40 -28.39
C ILE A 574 -13.92 -1.85 -27.47
N ILE A 575 -14.16 -0.54 -27.50
CA ILE A 575 -15.20 0.15 -26.72
C ILE A 575 -16.59 -0.36 -27.09
N TYR A 576 -16.90 -0.44 -28.38
CA TYR A 576 -18.14 -1.01 -28.90
C TYR A 576 -18.35 -2.45 -28.41
N SER A 577 -17.32 -3.29 -28.51
CA SER A 577 -17.37 -4.67 -28.02
C SER A 577 -17.59 -4.71 -26.51
N CYS A 578 -17.00 -3.77 -25.76
CA CYS A 578 -17.19 -3.60 -24.32
C CYS A 578 -18.59 -3.11 -23.94
N ALA A 579 -19.25 -2.37 -24.82
CA ALA A 579 -20.62 -1.90 -24.60
C ALA A 579 -21.66 -3.04 -24.62
N ASN A 580 -21.32 -4.27 -24.99
CA ASN A 580 -22.28 -5.37 -24.90
C ASN A 580 -22.35 -5.97 -23.46
N PRO A 581 -23.50 -6.11 -22.79
CA PRO A 581 -24.83 -5.62 -23.15
C PRO A 581 -25.10 -4.23 -22.55
N VAL A 582 -25.56 -3.30 -23.38
CA VAL A 582 -26.13 -2.01 -22.98
C VAL A 582 -27.50 -1.88 -23.66
N HIS A 583 -28.41 -1.11 -23.06
CA HIS A 583 -29.79 -0.92 -23.54
C HIS A 583 -29.90 -0.30 -24.95
N ASP A 584 -28.98 0.59 -25.33
CA ASP A 584 -28.94 1.31 -26.60
C ASP A 584 -27.88 0.73 -27.57
N PHE A 585 -27.53 -0.54 -27.39
CA PHE A 585 -26.52 -1.21 -28.23
C PHE A 585 -26.89 -1.26 -29.72
N GLU A 586 -28.18 -1.28 -30.05
CA GLU A 586 -28.67 -1.23 -31.44
C GLU A 586 -28.25 0.09 -32.12
N SER A 587 -28.48 1.23 -31.46
CA SER A 587 -28.07 2.54 -31.95
C SER A 587 -26.54 2.66 -32.07
N MET A 588 -25.79 2.06 -31.14
CA MET A 588 -24.34 1.98 -31.27
C MET A 588 -23.91 1.15 -32.49
N THR A 589 -24.67 0.11 -32.82
CA THR A 589 -24.38 -0.78 -33.97
C THR A 589 -24.63 -0.07 -35.30
N GLU A 590 -25.72 0.69 -35.42
CA GLU A 590 -25.98 1.52 -36.62
C GLU A 590 -24.84 2.51 -36.88
N LEU A 591 -24.42 3.26 -35.86
CA LEU A 591 -23.28 4.18 -35.97
C LEU A 591 -21.97 3.45 -36.28
N MET A 592 -21.72 2.30 -35.65
CA MET A 592 -20.52 1.51 -35.89
C MET A 592 -20.46 1.01 -37.34
N ASN A 593 -21.58 0.60 -37.93
CA ASN A 593 -21.64 0.17 -39.32
C ASN A 593 -21.32 1.31 -40.31
N HIS A 594 -21.82 2.52 -40.05
CA HIS A 594 -21.45 3.70 -40.84
C HIS A 594 -19.95 4.01 -40.73
N ILE A 595 -19.37 3.90 -39.54
CA ILE A 595 -17.93 4.11 -39.31
C ILE A 595 -17.09 3.05 -40.04
N ILE A 596 -17.51 1.78 -40.00
CA ILE A 596 -16.82 0.70 -40.73
C ILE A 596 -16.89 0.92 -42.24
N SER A 597 -18.05 1.31 -42.79
CA SER A 597 -18.19 1.64 -44.22
C SER A 597 -17.25 2.79 -44.62
N SER A 598 -17.26 3.87 -43.84
CA SER A 598 -16.37 5.03 -44.03
C SER A 598 -14.89 4.63 -43.96
N ALA A 599 -14.51 3.75 -43.05
CA ALA A 599 -13.13 3.28 -42.93
C ALA A 599 -12.68 2.41 -44.11
N ILE A 600 -13.58 1.61 -44.67
CA ILE A 600 -13.32 0.81 -45.88
C ILE A 600 -13.12 1.74 -47.09
N GLU A 601 -13.95 2.77 -47.22
CA GLU A 601 -13.82 3.80 -48.26
C GLU A 601 -12.49 4.58 -48.14
N GLU A 602 -12.05 4.91 -46.93
CA GLU A 602 -10.76 5.57 -46.67
C GLU A 602 -9.54 4.62 -46.72
N GLY A 603 -9.74 3.32 -46.90
CA GLY A 603 -8.68 2.31 -47.00
C GLY A 603 -7.92 2.02 -45.69
N ILE A 604 -8.56 2.24 -44.53
CA ILE A 604 -7.92 2.13 -43.22
C ILE A 604 -7.99 0.69 -42.71
N SER A 605 -6.83 0.10 -42.42
CA SER A 605 -6.74 -1.27 -41.92
C SER A 605 -7.12 -1.37 -40.44
N LEU A 606 -7.90 -2.40 -40.11
CA LEU A 606 -8.22 -2.80 -38.74
C LEU A 606 -7.03 -3.55 -38.11
N ASN A 607 -6.46 -2.97 -37.05
CA ASN A 607 -5.46 -3.69 -36.26
C ASN A 607 -6.16 -4.77 -35.40
N LYS A 608 -5.55 -5.95 -35.28
CA LYS A 608 -6.07 -7.07 -34.49
C LYS A 608 -5.79 -6.85 -32.99
N GLY A 609 -6.36 -5.76 -32.43
CA GLY A 609 -6.23 -5.36 -31.01
C GLY A 609 -7.33 -5.85 -30.09
#